data_AF-A0A7Y9KWL7-F1
#
_entry.id   AF-A0A7Y9KWL7-F1
#
_cell.length_a   1.000
_cell.length_b   1.000
_cell.length_c   1.000
_cell.angle_alpha   90.00
_cell.angle_beta   90.00
_cell.angle_gamma   90.00
#
_symmetry.space_group_name_H-M   'P 1'
#
loop_
_entity.id
_entity.type
_entity.pdbx_description
1 polymer ?
#
loop_
_entity_poly.entity_id
_entity_poly.type
_entity_poly.pdbx_seq_one_letter_code
_entity_poly.pdbx_strand_id
1 'polypeptide(L)'
;MISDAKLQLREPRKRTYSEFLLACREAHIALVDLWEEETQEAESGRIEYTIDQHRPMLQRTLAGVSLEGPEAVSEAANKVVKAFNDLHHTALVWNMSGGDTHDDGRPIGISGDYTGEIRAALDHYLKAARKALTTFADR
;
A
#
# COMPACT_ATOMS: atom_id res chain seq x y z
N MET A 1 24.39 -19.17 18.74
CA MET A 1 23.88 -18.27 19.80
C MET A 1 23.78 -16.88 19.20
N ILE A 2 22.57 -16.32 19.09
CA ILE A 2 22.35 -14.94 18.66
C ILE A 2 22.76 -14.04 19.83
N SER A 3 23.60 -13.03 19.61
CA SER A 3 24.00 -12.11 20.68
C SER A 3 22.83 -11.20 21.10
N ASP A 4 22.77 -10.82 22.37
CA ASP A 4 21.69 -9.96 22.90
C ASP A 4 21.54 -8.64 22.13
N ALA A 5 22.64 -8.06 21.63
CA ALA A 5 22.61 -6.86 20.79
C ALA A 5 21.89 -7.07 19.45
N LYS A 6 21.99 -8.26 18.84
CA LYS A 6 21.27 -8.61 17.60
C LYS A 6 19.78 -8.85 17.83
N LEU A 7 19.41 -9.35 19.02
CA LEU A 7 18.02 -9.47 19.46
C LEU A 7 17.39 -8.10 19.74
N GLN A 8 18.14 -7.16 20.32
CA GLN A 8 17.66 -5.81 20.65
C GLN A 8 17.24 -4.97 19.43
N LEU A 9 17.87 -5.16 18.26
CA LEU A 9 17.49 -4.48 17.02
C LEU A 9 16.34 -5.17 16.26
N ARG A 10 16.00 -6.41 16.62
CA ARG A 10 15.06 -7.25 15.86
C ARG A 10 13.60 -6.96 16.20
N GLU A 11 13.29 -6.77 17.48
CA GLU A 11 11.93 -6.46 17.95
C GLU A 11 11.42 -5.10 17.46
N PRO A 12 12.20 -4.00 17.54
CA PRO A 12 11.80 -2.71 16.99
C PRO A 12 11.51 -2.77 15.48
N ARG A 13 12.41 -3.41 14.70
CA ARG A 13 12.23 -3.57 13.24
C ARG A 13 11.01 -4.41 12.89
N LYS A 14 10.81 -5.54 13.58
CA LYS A 14 9.65 -6.40 13.36
C LYS A 14 8.35 -5.65 13.61
N ARG A 15 8.30 -4.84 14.67
CA ARG A 15 7.16 -3.99 14.98
C ARG A 15 6.93 -2.96 13.88
N THR A 16 7.95 -2.18 13.52
CA THR A 16 7.87 -1.16 12.47
C THR A 16 7.40 -1.74 11.14
N TYR A 17 7.93 -2.90 10.73
CA TYR A 17 7.52 -3.53 9.47
C TYR A 17 6.08 -4.04 9.52
N SER A 18 5.65 -4.54 10.68
CA SER A 18 4.28 -5.02 10.87
C SER A 18 3.28 -3.87 10.87
N GLU A 19 3.61 -2.74 11.51
CA GLU A 19 2.77 -1.54 11.52
C GLU A 19 2.56 -0.98 10.11
N PHE A 20 3.63 -0.89 9.31
CA PHE A 20 3.50 -0.50 7.90
C PHE A 20 2.66 -1.49 7.09
N LEU A 21 2.90 -2.79 7.23
CA LEU A 21 2.12 -3.81 6.52
C LEU A 21 0.62 -3.77 6.88
N LEU A 22 0.29 -3.54 8.14
CA LEU A 22 -1.10 -3.40 8.60
C LEU A 22 -1.76 -2.17 7.98
N ALA A 23 -1.11 -1.00 8.05
CA ALA A 23 -1.63 0.22 7.44
C ALA A 23 -1.89 0.07 5.93
N CYS A 24 -0.98 -0.59 5.20
CA CYS A 24 -1.19 -0.83 3.78
C CYS A 24 -2.30 -1.85 3.49
N ARG A 25 -2.48 -2.88 4.33
CA ARG A 25 -3.56 -3.85 4.17
C ARG A 25 -4.91 -3.24 4.45
N GLU A 26 -5.03 -2.42 5.49
CA GLU A 26 -6.27 -1.70 5.80
C GLU A 26 -6.67 -0.80 4.62
N ALA A 27 -5.73 -0.04 4.07
CA ALA A 27 -5.97 0.80 2.89
C ALA A 27 -6.32 -0.03 1.64
N HIS A 28 -5.63 -1.15 1.41
CA HIS A 28 -5.91 -2.03 0.27
C HIS A 28 -7.28 -2.70 0.36
N ILE A 29 -7.68 -3.18 1.55
CA ILE A 29 -9.01 -3.76 1.78
C ILE A 29 -10.09 -2.71 1.56
N ALA A 30 -9.92 -1.51 2.14
CA ALA A 30 -10.87 -0.42 1.96
C ALA A 30 -11.05 -0.05 0.47
N LEU A 31 -9.98 -0.15 -0.33
CA LEU A 31 -10.07 0.02 -1.78
C LEU A 31 -10.83 -1.12 -2.44
N VAL A 32 -10.52 -2.38 -2.14
CA VAL A 32 -11.21 -3.55 -2.71
C VAL A 32 -12.72 -3.53 -2.40
N ASP A 33 -13.10 -3.05 -1.21
CA ASP A 33 -14.49 -2.92 -0.78
C ASP A 33 -15.28 -1.83 -1.57
N LEU A 34 -14.61 -1.03 -2.40
CA LEU A 34 -15.26 -0.09 -3.32
C LEU A 34 -15.76 -0.75 -4.61
N TRP A 35 -15.35 -1.99 -4.88
CA TRP A 35 -15.71 -2.70 -6.09
C TRP A 35 -17.19 -3.07 -6.11
N GLU A 36 -17.91 -2.59 -7.12
CA GLU A 36 -19.32 -2.93 -7.33
C GLU A 36 -19.44 -4.18 -8.22
N GLU A 37 -20.15 -5.19 -7.72
CA GLU A 37 -20.30 -6.47 -8.45
C GLU A 37 -21.12 -6.32 -9.74
N GLU A 38 -22.11 -5.44 -9.76
CA GLU A 38 -23.04 -5.26 -10.89
C GLU A 38 -22.35 -4.60 -12.10
N THR A 39 -21.56 -3.56 -11.83
CA THR A 39 -20.88 -2.74 -12.84
C THR A 39 -19.46 -3.22 -13.12
N GLN A 40 -18.86 -4.00 -12.21
CA GLN A 40 -17.44 -4.35 -12.26
C GLN A 40 -16.54 -3.10 -12.30
N GLU A 41 -16.91 -2.11 -11.50
CA GLU A 41 -16.27 -0.80 -11.45
C GLU A 41 -16.14 -0.33 -10.00
N ALA A 42 -15.18 0.56 -9.77
CA ALA A 42 -15.06 1.32 -8.54
C ALA A 42 -15.07 2.81 -8.84
N GLU A 43 -15.94 3.56 -8.16
CA GLU A 43 -16.10 5.00 -8.36
C GLU A 43 -14.78 5.75 -8.07
N SER A 44 -14.28 6.52 -9.05
CA SER A 44 -12.99 7.21 -8.94
C SER A 44 -12.93 8.19 -7.77
N GLY A 45 -14.00 8.95 -7.53
CA GLY A 45 -14.07 9.87 -6.38
C GLY A 45 -13.98 9.16 -5.04
N ARG A 46 -14.56 7.95 -4.91
CA ARG A 46 -14.45 7.13 -3.70
C ARG A 46 -13.05 6.53 -3.54
N ILE A 47 -12.39 6.16 -4.64
CA ILE A 47 -10.98 5.71 -4.63
C ILE A 47 -10.08 6.84 -4.11
N GLU A 48 -10.20 8.03 -4.70
CA GLU A 48 -9.44 9.23 -4.30
C GLU A 48 -9.59 9.49 -2.80
N TYR A 49 -10.85 9.64 -2.36
CA TYR A 49 -11.18 9.90 -0.96
C TYR A 49 -10.63 8.83 -0.01
N THR A 50 -10.77 7.55 -0.37
CA THR A 50 -10.29 6.42 0.45
C THR A 50 -8.77 6.48 0.61
N ILE A 51 -8.02 6.74 -0.46
CA ILE A 51 -6.56 6.86 -0.37
C ILE A 51 -6.17 8.04 0.52
N ASP A 52 -6.86 9.17 0.42
CA ASP A 52 -6.59 10.33 1.26
C ASP A 52 -6.86 10.09 2.74
N GLN A 53 -7.89 9.32 3.11
CA GLN A 53 -8.13 8.93 4.50
C GLN A 53 -6.97 8.11 5.09
N HIS A 54 -6.35 7.23 4.29
CA HIS A 54 -5.26 6.37 4.75
C HIS A 54 -3.87 7.00 4.58
N ARG A 55 -3.72 8.03 3.73
CA ARG A 55 -2.44 8.66 3.39
C ARG A 55 -1.60 9.09 4.62
N PRO A 56 -2.16 9.73 5.66
CA PRO A 56 -1.35 10.13 6.83
C PRO A 56 -0.72 8.94 7.55
N MET A 57 -1.47 7.84 7.71
CA MET A 57 -0.97 6.64 8.39
C MET A 57 0.10 5.92 7.54
N LEU A 58 -0.12 5.84 6.22
CA LEU A 58 0.85 5.27 5.27
C LEU A 58 2.17 6.04 5.29
N GLN A 59 2.13 7.37 5.28
CA GLN A 59 3.32 8.22 5.34
C GLN A 59 4.05 8.09 6.68
N ARG A 60 3.32 8.09 7.80
CA ARG A 60 3.90 7.92 9.13
C ARG A 60 4.63 6.59 9.27
N THR A 61 3.98 5.50 8.86
CA THR A 61 4.57 4.16 8.97
C THR A 61 5.72 3.96 7.96
N LEU A 62 5.65 4.54 6.76
CA LEU A 62 6.76 4.59 5.81
C LEU A 62 8.00 5.28 6.38
N ALA A 63 7.82 6.40 7.09
CA ALA A 63 8.92 7.09 7.74
C ALA A 63 9.60 6.19 8.78
N GLY A 64 8.82 5.44 9.56
CA GLY A 64 9.34 4.43 10.49
C GLY A 64 10.18 3.37 9.78
N VAL A 65 9.67 2.81 8.67
CA VAL A 65 10.42 1.82 7.87
C VAL A 65 11.71 2.42 7.31
N SER A 66 11.67 3.68 6.86
CA SER A 66 12.83 4.38 6.30
C SER A 66 13.94 4.60 7.33
N LEU A 67 13.58 4.82 8.60
CA LEU A 67 14.53 5.01 9.71
C LEU A 67 15.13 3.69 10.21
N GLU A 68 14.31 2.65 10.32
CA GLU A 68 14.69 1.38 10.98
C GLU A 68 15.15 0.30 9.99
N GLY A 69 14.75 0.42 8.72
CA GLY A 69 14.92 -0.57 7.67
C GLY A 69 16.25 -0.50 6.94
N PRO A 70 16.82 -1.64 6.51
CA PRO A 70 17.85 -1.61 5.49
C PRO A 70 17.25 -1.12 4.17
N GLU A 71 18.10 -0.58 3.30
CA GLU A 71 17.74 0.04 2.02
C GLU A 71 16.72 -0.79 1.21
N ALA A 72 16.95 -2.11 1.05
CA ALA A 72 16.05 -2.98 0.30
C ALA A 72 14.60 -3.05 0.85
N VAL A 73 14.42 -2.89 2.18
CA VAL A 73 13.09 -2.86 2.79
C VAL A 73 12.46 -1.49 2.59
N SER A 74 13.24 -0.42 2.74
CA SER A 74 12.80 0.97 2.50
C SER A 74 12.39 1.20 1.04
N GLU A 75 13.16 0.69 0.08
CA GLU A 75 12.80 0.73 -1.34
C GLU A 75 11.50 -0.02 -1.63
N ALA A 76 11.34 -1.21 -1.05
CA ALA A 76 10.12 -1.98 -1.23
C ALA A 76 8.89 -1.27 -0.61
N ALA A 77 9.05 -0.63 0.55
CA ALA A 77 7.99 0.17 1.18
C ALA A 77 7.62 1.40 0.33
N ASN A 78 8.62 2.09 -0.24
CA ASN A 78 8.38 3.20 -1.16
C ASN A 78 7.60 2.77 -2.40
N LYS A 79 7.88 1.58 -2.95
CA LYS A 79 7.10 1.04 -4.08
C LYS A 79 5.62 0.83 -3.73
N VAL A 80 5.32 0.39 -2.50
CA VAL A 80 3.93 0.26 -2.04
C VAL A 80 3.24 1.62 -2.01
N VAL A 81 3.85 2.62 -1.37
CA VAL A 81 3.26 3.97 -1.30
C VAL A 81 3.17 4.62 -2.68
N LYS A 82 4.12 4.36 -3.57
CA LYS A 82 4.05 4.79 -4.97
C LYS A 82 2.82 4.20 -5.67
N ALA A 83 2.54 2.90 -5.53
CA ALA A 83 1.37 2.28 -6.14
C ALA A 83 0.05 2.91 -5.66
N PHE A 84 -0.05 3.25 -4.36
CA PHE A 84 -1.19 4.02 -3.85
C PHE A 84 -1.28 5.42 -4.48
N ASN A 85 -0.15 6.13 -4.61
CA ASN A 85 -0.13 7.47 -5.22
C ASN A 85 -0.47 7.44 -6.71
N ASP A 86 0.01 6.43 -7.44
CA ASP A 86 -0.29 6.26 -8.86
C ASP A 86 -1.79 6.01 -9.05
N LEU A 87 -2.39 5.11 -8.27
CA LEU A 87 -3.84 4.87 -8.30
C LEU A 87 -4.64 6.13 -7.94
N HIS A 88 -4.22 6.85 -6.90
CA HIS A 88 -4.84 8.13 -6.54
C HIS A 88 -4.77 9.13 -7.69
N HIS A 89 -3.62 9.26 -8.35
CA HIS A 89 -3.47 10.15 -9.49
C HIS A 89 -4.37 9.75 -10.65
N THR A 90 -4.45 8.46 -10.97
CA THR A 90 -5.38 7.93 -11.99
C THR A 90 -6.83 8.27 -11.65
N ALA A 91 -7.25 8.04 -10.39
CA ALA A 91 -8.59 8.35 -9.93
C ALA A 91 -8.91 9.86 -10.01
N LEU A 92 -7.98 10.71 -9.57
CA LEU A 92 -8.12 12.17 -9.66
C LEU A 92 -8.26 12.63 -11.11
N VAL A 93 -7.40 12.15 -12.02
CA VAL A 93 -7.46 12.51 -13.44
C VAL A 93 -8.79 12.07 -14.08
N TRP A 94 -9.28 10.88 -13.73
CA TRP A 94 -10.58 10.38 -14.19
C TRP A 94 -11.75 11.23 -13.69
N ASN A 95 -11.71 11.63 -12.41
CA ASN A 95 -12.72 12.49 -11.81
C ASN A 95 -12.74 13.89 -12.46
N MET A 96 -11.56 14.46 -12.71
CA MET A 96 -11.42 15.79 -13.33
C MET A 96 -11.80 15.84 -14.81
N SER A 97 -11.72 14.73 -15.55
CA SER A 97 -12.06 14.70 -16.98
C SER A 97 -13.58 14.71 -17.23
N GLY A 98 -14.39 14.53 -16.19
CA GLY A 98 -15.84 14.35 -16.31
C GLY A 98 -16.26 12.94 -16.72
N GLY A 99 -15.29 12.08 -17.07
CA GLY A 99 -15.50 10.68 -17.44
C GLY A 99 -16.43 10.44 -18.63
N ASP A 100 -16.55 9.17 -19.00
CA ASP A 100 -17.72 8.69 -19.73
C ASP A 100 -18.84 8.38 -18.73
N THR A 101 -20.08 8.36 -19.20
CA THR A 101 -21.24 7.98 -18.38
C THR A 101 -21.91 6.74 -18.96
N HIS A 102 -22.44 5.90 -18.07
CA HIS A 102 -23.36 4.82 -18.44
C HIS A 102 -24.62 5.39 -19.10
N ASP A 103 -25.39 4.55 -19.79
CA ASP A 103 -26.64 4.95 -20.46
C ASP A 103 -27.69 5.55 -19.50
N ASP A 104 -27.56 5.28 -18.19
CA ASP A 104 -28.40 5.84 -17.13
C ASP A 104 -27.89 7.17 -16.55
N GLY A 105 -26.79 7.70 -17.10
CA GLY A 105 -26.17 8.96 -16.71
C GLY A 105 -25.22 8.88 -15.50
N ARG A 106 -24.97 7.69 -14.93
CA ARG A 106 -23.96 7.53 -13.87
C ARG A 106 -22.54 7.59 -14.44
N PRO A 107 -21.55 8.19 -13.76
CA PRO A 107 -20.16 8.15 -14.20
C PRO A 107 -19.64 6.71 -14.27
N ILE A 108 -18.93 6.37 -15.34
CA ILE A 108 -18.19 5.11 -15.45
C ILE A 108 -17.03 5.14 -14.45
N GLY A 109 -16.91 4.10 -13.63
CA GLY A 109 -15.83 3.95 -12.66
C GLY A 109 -14.56 3.33 -13.26
N ILE A 110 -13.55 3.14 -12.40
CA ILE A 110 -12.34 2.41 -12.78
C ILE A 110 -12.64 0.91 -12.75
N SER A 111 -12.43 0.23 -13.87
CA SER A 111 -12.65 -1.22 -14.02
C SER A 111 -11.35 -2.03 -14.02
N GLY A 112 -11.49 -3.36 -14.05
CA GLY A 112 -10.38 -4.33 -13.99
C GLY A 112 -9.71 -4.46 -12.62
N ASP A 113 -8.54 -5.11 -12.56
CA ASP A 113 -7.76 -5.27 -11.33
C ASP A 113 -6.98 -3.97 -10.99
N TYR A 114 -7.69 -2.89 -10.68
CA TYR A 114 -7.10 -1.57 -10.40
C TYR A 114 -6.24 -1.53 -9.12
N THR A 115 -6.33 -2.54 -8.26
CA THR A 115 -5.46 -2.68 -7.07
C THR A 115 -4.31 -3.66 -7.28
N GLY A 116 -4.16 -4.22 -8.48
CA GLY A 116 -3.17 -5.25 -8.80
C GLY A 116 -1.72 -4.83 -8.51
N GLU A 117 -1.37 -3.58 -8.82
CA GLU A 117 -0.03 -3.04 -8.55
C GLU A 117 0.26 -2.90 -7.06
N ILE A 118 -0.74 -2.51 -6.25
CA ILE A 118 -0.64 -2.42 -4.80
C ILE A 118 -0.38 -3.81 -4.21
N ARG A 119 -1.14 -4.81 -4.65
CA ARG A 119 -0.96 -6.20 -4.23
C ARG A 119 0.44 -6.72 -4.57
N ALA A 120 0.91 -6.50 -5.79
CA ALA A 120 2.25 -6.92 -6.21
C ALA A 120 3.36 -6.23 -5.39
N ALA A 121 3.21 -4.93 -5.11
CA ALA A 121 4.15 -4.19 -4.28
C ALA A 121 4.18 -4.69 -2.83
N LEU A 122 3.01 -5.02 -2.26
CA LEU A 122 2.90 -5.57 -0.91
C LEU A 122 3.60 -6.93 -0.78
N ASP A 123 3.45 -7.80 -1.77
CA ASP A 123 4.14 -9.09 -1.81
C ASP A 123 5.67 -8.91 -1.87
N HIS A 124 6.14 -7.93 -2.63
CA HIS A 124 7.55 -7.60 -2.70
C HIS A 124 8.08 -7.09 -1.35
N TYR A 125 7.34 -6.19 -0.70
CA TYR A 125 7.66 -5.69 0.63
C TYR A 125 7.74 -6.82 1.66
N LEU A 126 6.75 -7.71 1.70
CA LEU A 126 6.71 -8.83 2.64
C LEU A 126 7.94 -9.76 2.47
N LYS A 127 8.35 -10.03 1.23
CA LYS A 127 9.55 -10.82 0.94
C LYS A 127 10.82 -10.11 1.43
N ALA A 128 10.95 -8.81 1.17
CA ALA A 128 12.09 -8.01 1.62
C ALA A 128 12.17 -7.94 3.16
N ALA A 129 11.07 -7.65 3.83
CA ALA A 129 10.98 -7.57 5.29
C ALA A 129 11.32 -8.91 5.95
N ARG A 130 10.78 -10.03 5.46
CA ARG A 130 11.11 -11.37 5.97
C ARG A 130 12.59 -11.68 5.83
N LYS A 131 13.17 -11.42 4.65
CA LYS A 131 14.61 -11.63 4.39
C LYS A 131 15.48 -10.77 5.31
N ALA A 132 15.12 -9.51 5.54
CA ALA A 132 15.84 -8.63 6.45
C ALA A 132 15.81 -9.16 7.89
N LEU A 133 14.67 -9.69 8.35
CA LEU A 133 14.53 -10.24 9.70
C LEU A 133 15.26 -11.58 9.92
N THR A 134 15.65 -12.28 8.85
CA THR A 134 16.45 -13.52 8.93
C THR A 134 17.95 -13.26 8.76
N THR A 135 18.35 -12.35 7.86
CA THR A 135 19.76 -12.19 7.44
C THR A 135 20.70 -11.66 8.53
N PHE A 136 20.22 -10.88 9.50
CA PHE A 136 21.07 -10.39 10.61
C PHE A 136 21.35 -11.44 11.70
N ALA A 137 20.72 -12.62 11.66
CA ALA A 137 20.94 -13.69 12.63
C ALA A 137 22.16 -14.58 12.32
N ASP A 138 22.62 -14.61 11.06
CA ASP A 138 23.56 -15.64 10.57
C ASP A 138 24.95 -15.11 10.17
N ARG A 139 25.28 -13.85 10.47
CA ARG A 139 26.64 -13.30 10.29
C ARG A 139 27.09 -12.55 11.53
#